data_AF-A0A9X9IGI3-F1
#
_entry.id   AF-A0A9X9IGI3-F1
#
_cell.length_a   1.000
_cell.length_b   1.000
_cell.length_c   1.000
_cell.angle_alpha   90.00
_cell.angle_beta   90.00
_cell.angle_gamma   90.00
#
_symmetry.space_group_name_H-M   'P 1'
#
loop_
_entity.id
_entity.type
_entity.pdbx_description
1 polymer ?
#
loop_
_entity_poly.entity_id
_entity_poly.type
_entity_poly.pdbx_seq_one_letter_code
_entity_poly.pdbx_strand_id
1 'polypeptide(L)'
;MSNKRLKSLRIRAFHAQSGCCFYCGLSMWLASPHELGLRPCSARPYQCTAEHLLARQDGGKGVAGNIVAACHLCNQRRHKRPTPAPSPEVYRVHVQKRMAKGKWHLPRPRLAVSGHPQAITMEPSVR
;
A
#
# COMPACT_ATOMS: atom_id res chain seq x y z
N MET A 1 19.19 -10.31 7.36
CA MET A 1 18.58 -9.12 8.01
C MET A 1 17.76 -9.61 9.20
N SER A 2 17.91 -9.02 10.38
CA SER A 2 17.02 -9.33 11.51
C SER A 2 15.58 -8.89 11.19
N ASN A 3 14.60 -9.70 11.61
CA ASN A 3 13.17 -9.41 11.46
C ASN A 3 12.80 -8.03 12.04
N LYS A 4 13.44 -7.65 13.17
CA LYS A 4 13.26 -6.34 13.82
C LYS A 4 13.67 -5.18 12.91
N ARG A 5 14.81 -5.30 12.21
CA ARG A 5 15.31 -4.28 11.28
C ARG A 5 14.39 -4.12 10.06
N LEU A 6 13.93 -5.24 9.48
CA LEU A 6 13.00 -5.19 8.35
C LEU A 6 11.66 -4.57 8.74
N LYS A 7 11.15 -4.88 9.94
CA LYS A 7 9.95 -4.26 10.50
C LYS A 7 10.12 -2.74 10.65
N SER A 8 11.23 -2.28 11.21
CA SER A 8 11.53 -0.84 11.34
C SER A 8 11.61 -0.14 9.98
N LEU A 9 12.27 -0.75 8.99
CA LEU A 9 12.35 -0.19 7.63
C LEU A 9 10.98 -0.13 6.95
N ARG A 10 10.15 -1.16 7.11
CA ARG A 10 8.77 -1.17 6.63
C ARG A 10 7.96 0.00 7.18
N ILE A 11 8.01 0.20 8.50
CA ILE A 11 7.27 1.28 9.18
C ILE A 11 7.76 2.64 8.69
N ARG A 12 9.08 2.85 8.62
CA ARG A 12 9.67 4.08 8.08
C ARG A 12 9.20 4.36 6.65
N ALA A 13 9.28 3.37 5.76
CA ALA A 13 8.86 3.51 4.38
C ALA A 13 7.35 3.78 4.26
N PHE A 14 6.52 3.15 5.10
CA PHE A 14 5.09 3.41 5.16
C PHE A 14 4.80 4.89 5.45
N HIS A 15 5.43 5.46 6.49
CA HIS A 15 5.24 6.87 6.83
C HIS A 15 5.81 7.81 5.76
N ALA A 16 7.00 7.54 5.23
CA ALA A 16 7.60 8.33 4.16
C ALA A 16 6.75 8.35 2.87
N GLN A 17 5.94 7.31 2.65
CA GLN A 17 5.03 7.18 1.52
C GLN A 17 3.59 7.59 1.84
N SER A 18 3.34 8.28 2.96
CA SER A 18 2.00 8.68 3.41
C SER A 18 1.00 7.50 3.46
N GLY A 19 1.49 6.32 3.86
CA GLY A 19 0.70 5.09 3.93
C GLY A 19 0.28 4.51 2.58
N CYS A 20 0.78 5.05 1.45
CA CYS A 20 0.40 4.63 0.11
C CYS A 20 1.39 3.62 -0.48
N CYS A 21 0.88 2.66 -1.24
CA CYS A 21 1.70 1.65 -1.90
C CYS A 21 2.60 2.28 -2.98
N PHE A 22 3.89 1.94 -2.97
CA PHE A 22 4.86 2.38 -3.97
C PHE A 22 4.45 2.11 -5.43
N TYR A 23 3.78 0.97 -5.69
CA TYR A 23 3.41 0.56 -7.04
C TYR A 23 2.04 1.07 -7.48
N CYS A 24 0.97 0.79 -6.72
CA CYS A 24 -0.40 1.13 -7.13
C CYS A 24 -0.91 2.47 -6.59
N GLY A 25 -0.23 3.09 -5.62
CA GLY A 25 -0.65 4.36 -5.02
C GLY A 25 -1.82 4.27 -4.04
N LEU A 26 -2.46 3.12 -3.87
CA LEU A 26 -3.56 2.96 -2.91
C LEU A 26 -3.07 2.91 -1.47
N SER A 27 -3.92 3.38 -0.54
CA SER A 27 -3.69 3.29 0.91
C SER A 27 -3.52 1.84 1.37
N MET A 28 -2.61 1.65 2.32
CA MET A 28 -2.32 0.38 2.95
C MET A 28 -2.66 0.45 4.45
N TRP A 29 -2.81 -0.71 5.09
CA TRP A 29 -2.87 -0.81 6.54
C TRP A 29 -1.58 -1.42 7.09
N LEU A 30 -1.17 -0.98 8.28
CA LEU A 30 0.08 -1.38 8.90
C LEU A 30 -0.11 -2.47 9.98
N ALA A 31 -1.13 -2.32 10.82
CA ALA A 31 -1.43 -3.21 11.93
C ALA A 31 -2.75 -3.96 11.75
N SER A 32 -3.80 -3.29 11.27
CA SER A 32 -5.16 -3.84 11.21
C SER A 32 -5.94 -3.41 9.96
N PRO A 33 -6.71 -4.31 9.32
CA PRO A 33 -7.68 -4.00 8.27
C PRO A 33 -8.63 -2.83 8.56
N HIS A 34 -8.96 -2.61 9.84
CA HIS A 34 -9.86 -1.57 10.31
C HIS A 34 -9.36 -0.16 10.01
N GLU A 35 -8.03 0.03 9.87
CA GLU A 35 -7.43 1.30 9.45
C GLU A 35 -7.95 1.78 8.08
N LEU A 36 -8.40 0.85 7.23
CA LEU A 36 -8.98 1.17 5.93
C LEU A 36 -10.52 1.02 5.87
N GLY A 37 -11.16 0.70 7.00
CA GLY A 37 -12.59 0.39 7.06
C GLY A 37 -12.99 -0.85 6.25
N LEU A 38 -12.05 -1.77 5.99
CA LEU A 38 -12.29 -2.94 5.14
C LEU A 38 -12.56 -4.20 5.97
N ARG A 39 -13.43 -5.07 5.45
CA ARG A 39 -13.59 -6.43 6.01
C ARG A 39 -12.27 -7.19 5.93
N PRO A 40 -11.85 -7.95 6.96
CA PRO A 40 -10.55 -8.64 6.98
C PRO A 40 -10.25 -9.45 5.72
N CYS A 41 -11.23 -10.21 5.21
CA CYS A 41 -11.11 -11.02 4.01
C CYS A 41 -10.77 -10.20 2.74
N SER A 42 -11.30 -8.97 2.65
CA SER A 42 -11.09 -8.06 1.52
C SER A 42 -9.87 -7.16 1.69
N ALA A 43 -9.36 -7.03 2.92
CA ALA A 43 -8.30 -6.09 3.26
C ALA A 43 -6.90 -6.66 3.02
N ARG A 44 -6.71 -7.98 3.06
CA ARG A 44 -5.40 -8.63 2.93
C ARG A 44 -4.55 -8.15 1.73
N PRO A 45 -5.12 -7.89 0.52
CA PRO A 45 -4.38 -7.30 -0.60
C PRO A 45 -3.70 -5.96 -0.29
N TYR A 46 -4.25 -5.19 0.66
CA TYR A 46 -3.81 -3.85 1.05
C TYR A 46 -2.87 -3.83 2.26
N GLN A 47 -2.47 -5.00 2.77
CA GLN A 47 -1.52 -5.08 3.89
C GLN A 47 -0.17 -4.47 3.50
N CYS A 48 0.38 -3.61 4.35
CA CYS A 48 1.72 -3.07 4.18
C CYS A 48 2.78 -4.17 4.34
N THR A 49 3.63 -4.31 3.32
CA THR A 49 4.79 -5.20 3.30
C THR A 49 6.07 -4.42 2.96
N ALA A 50 7.22 -4.94 3.39
CA ALA A 50 8.52 -4.40 2.96
C ALA A 50 8.87 -5.01 1.60
N GLU A 51 9.12 -4.16 0.62
CA GLU A 51 9.54 -4.56 -0.72
C GLU A 51 10.99 -4.13 -0.96
N HIS A 52 11.76 -5.02 -1.58
CA HIS A 52 13.14 -4.74 -1.97
C HIS A 52 13.18 -4.24 -3.42
N LEU A 53 13.73 -3.04 -3.66
CA LEU A 53 13.84 -2.48 -5.01
C LEU A 53 14.84 -3.28 -5.85
N LEU A 54 16.05 -3.47 -5.32
CA LEU A 54 17.02 -4.46 -5.75
C LEU A 54 16.78 -5.75 -4.95
N ALA A 55 16.46 -6.83 -5.64
CA ALA A 55 16.19 -8.10 -4.99
C ALA A 55 17.43 -8.59 -4.22
N ARG A 56 17.21 -9.33 -3.13
CA ARG A 56 18.31 -9.85 -2.31
C ARG A 56 19.23 -10.77 -3.11
N GLN A 57 18.67 -11.55 -4.03
CA GLN A 57 19.41 -12.46 -4.90
C GLN A 57 20.35 -11.72 -5.86
N ASP A 58 20.04 -10.46 -6.18
CA ASP A 58 20.84 -9.60 -7.06
C ASP A 58 21.76 -8.64 -6.24
N GLY A 59 22.05 -8.98 -4.97
CA GLY A 59 22.93 -8.19 -4.09
C GLY A 59 22.24 -7.03 -3.35
N GLY A 60 20.91 -6.93 -3.39
CA GLY A 60 20.15 -5.87 -2.75
C GLY A 60 20.34 -5.82 -1.22
N LYS A 61 20.90 -4.71 -0.72
CA LYS A 61 21.13 -4.50 0.72
C LYS A 61 19.85 -4.14 1.47
N GLY A 62 19.78 -4.52 2.74
CA GLY A 62 18.71 -4.16 3.68
C GLY A 62 18.84 -2.75 4.25
N VAL A 63 18.89 -1.76 3.36
CA VAL A 63 19.07 -0.34 3.69
C VAL A 63 17.80 0.45 3.37
N ALA A 64 17.62 1.59 4.03
CA ALA A 64 16.44 2.42 3.82
C ALA A 64 16.22 2.80 2.35
N GLY A 65 17.30 3.09 1.61
CA GLY A 65 17.22 3.41 0.18
C GLY A 65 16.85 2.25 -0.74
N ASN A 66 16.79 1.01 -0.24
CA ASN A 66 16.44 -0.18 -1.02
C ASN A 66 15.12 -0.83 -0.55
N ILE A 67 14.46 -0.27 0.48
CA ILE A 67 13.20 -0.80 1.01
C ILE A 67 12.10 0.24 0.81
N VAL A 68 11.03 -0.16 0.14
CA VAL A 68 9.80 0.61 0.00
C VAL A 68 8.63 -0.13 0.66
N ALA A 69 7.58 0.60 1.00
CA ALA A 69 6.33 0.00 1.43
C ALA A 69 5.46 -0.35 0.22
N ALA A 70 5.09 -1.62 0.08
CA ALA A 70 4.20 -2.08 -0.98
C ALA A 70 3.05 -2.90 -0.40
N CYS A 71 1.88 -2.83 -1.04
CA CYS A 71 0.76 -3.65 -0.63
C CYS A 71 1.06 -5.11 -0.95
N HIS A 72 0.50 -6.02 -0.14
CA HIS A 72 0.74 -7.45 -0.28
C HIS A 72 0.48 -7.95 -1.70
N LEU A 73 -0.58 -7.45 -2.37
CA LEU A 73 -0.89 -7.85 -3.73
C LEU A 73 0.20 -7.46 -4.73
N CYS A 74 0.64 -6.20 -4.70
CA CYS A 74 1.67 -5.71 -5.62
C CYS A 74 3.00 -6.42 -5.38
N ASN A 75 3.41 -6.56 -4.12
CA ASN A 75 4.65 -7.23 -3.75
C ASN A 75 4.62 -8.69 -4.22
N GLN A 76 3.59 -9.46 -3.85
CA GLN A 76 3.47 -10.87 -4.24
C GLN A 76 3.44 -11.04 -5.77
N ARG A 77 2.69 -10.20 -6.49
CA ARG A 77 2.61 -10.28 -7.96
C ARG A 77 3.91 -9.92 -8.67
N ARG A 78 4.80 -9.15 -8.07
CA ARG A 78 6.11 -8.84 -8.67
C ARG A 78 7.00 -10.07 -8.62
N HIS A 79 7.08 -10.72 -7.47
CA HIS A 79 7.93 -11.91 -7.25
C HIS A 79 7.36 -13.20 -7.84
N LYS A 80 6.08 -13.23 -8.22
CA LYS A 80 5.49 -14.33 -9.00
C LYS A 80 5.80 -14.27 -10.51
N ARG A 81 6.40 -13.19 -11.00
CA ARG A 81 6.78 -13.07 -12.42
C ARG A 81 8.08 -13.83 -12.70
N PRO A 82 8.32 -14.23 -13.96
CA PRO A 82 9.55 -14.91 -14.35
C PRO A 82 10.81 -14.17 -13.88
N THR A 83 11.84 -14.94 -13.52
CA THR A 83 13.13 -14.43 -13.04
C THR A 83 13.99 -13.90 -14.20
N PRO A 84 14.70 -12.76 -14.03
CA PRO A 84 14.67 -11.88 -12.86
C PRO A 84 13.36 -11.08 -12.78
N ALA A 85 12.92 -10.80 -11.54
CA ALA A 85 11.75 -9.96 -11.32
C ALA A 85 11.93 -8.61 -12.04
N PRO A 86 10.88 -8.06 -12.67
CA PRO A 86 11.00 -6.80 -13.41
C PRO A 86 11.52 -5.68 -12.50
N SER A 87 12.28 -4.73 -13.07
CA SER A 87 12.72 -3.57 -12.31
C SER A 87 11.53 -2.85 -11.66
N PRO A 88 11.71 -2.23 -10.48
CA PRO A 88 10.64 -1.56 -9.77
C PRO A 88 9.91 -0.54 -10.65
N GLU A 89 10.63 0.19 -11.49
CA GLU A 89 10.11 1.22 -12.39
C GLU A 89 9.22 0.61 -13.48
N VAL A 90 9.70 -0.43 -14.17
CA VAL A 90 8.94 -1.14 -15.21
C VAL A 90 7.68 -1.76 -14.61
N TYR A 91 7.82 -2.37 -13.44
CA TYR A 91 6.69 -2.94 -12.73
C TYR A 91 5.68 -1.88 -12.31
N ARG A 92 6.13 -0.73 -11.78
CA ARG A 92 5.27 0.40 -11.40
C ARG A 92 4.47 0.90 -12.60
N VAL A 93 5.10 1.11 -13.75
CA VAL A 93 4.41 1.52 -14.99
C VAL A 93 3.35 0.49 -15.39
N HIS A 94 3.67 -0.81 -15.32
CA HIS A 94 2.70 -1.87 -15.61
C HIS A 94 1.50 -1.85 -14.64
N VAL A 95 1.76 -1.71 -13.33
CA VAL A 95 0.71 -1.63 -12.31
C VAL A 95 -0.19 -0.41 -12.57
N GLN A 96 0.38 0.76 -12.83
CA GLN A 96 -0.38 1.98 -13.10
C GLN A 96 -1.25 1.87 -14.36
N LYS A 97 -0.74 1.26 -15.44
CA LYS A 97 -1.54 0.97 -16.64
C LYS A 97 -2.72 0.03 -16.35
N ARG A 98 -2.56 -0.93 -15.44
CA ARG A 98 -3.63 -1.86 -15.04
C ARG A 98 -4.63 -1.21 -14.07
N MET A 99 -4.15 -0.32 -13.20
CA MET A 99 -4.97 0.51 -12.31
C MET A 99 -5.90 1.42 -13.11
N ALA A 100 -5.39 2.13 -14.11
CA ALA A 100 -6.19 3.00 -14.98
C ALA A 100 -7.32 2.25 -15.71
N LYS A 101 -7.15 0.95 -15.95
CA LYS A 101 -8.16 0.08 -16.56
C LYS A 101 -9.10 -0.58 -15.55
N GLY A 102 -8.90 -0.34 -14.24
CA GLY A 102 -9.65 -1.02 -13.17
C GLY A 102 -9.37 -2.53 -13.05
N LYS A 103 -8.27 -3.03 -13.62
CA LYS A 103 -7.97 -4.48 -13.73
C LYS A 103 -6.84 -4.94 -12.80
N TRP A 104 -6.44 -4.13 -11.82
CA TRP A 104 -5.34 -4.48 -10.91
C TRP A 104 -5.82 -5.02 -9.56
N HIS A 105 -6.53 -4.20 -8.79
CA HIS A 105 -7.27 -4.66 -7.62
C HIS A 105 -8.65 -5.15 -8.05
N LEU A 106 -9.23 -6.08 -7.29
CA LEU A 106 -10.67 -6.29 -7.37
C LEU A 106 -11.36 -4.96 -7.02
N PRO A 107 -12.47 -4.61 -7.68
CA PRO A 107 -13.22 -3.42 -7.30
C PRO A 107 -13.48 -3.51 -5.79
N ARG A 108 -13.12 -2.45 -5.06
CA ARG A 108 -13.51 -2.30 -3.66
C ARG A 108 -15.03 -2.52 -3.68
N PRO A 109 -15.61 -3.44 -2.88
CA PRO A 109 -17.03 -3.33 -2.58
C PRO A 109 -17.22 -1.89 -2.16
N ARG A 110 -18.12 -1.15 -2.83
CA ARG A 110 -18.40 0.24 -2.47
C ARG A 110 -18.63 0.20 -0.96
N LEU A 111 -17.78 0.88 -0.19
CA LEU A 111 -18.14 1.21 1.17
C LEU A 111 -19.43 2.00 0.99
N ALA A 112 -20.54 1.51 1.55
CA ALA A 112 -21.70 2.35 1.72
C ALA A 112 -21.17 3.61 2.39
N VAL A 113 -21.23 4.73 1.67
CA VAL A 113 -20.95 6.04 2.25
C VAL A 113 -22.02 6.19 3.30
N SER A 114 -21.70 5.88 4.56
CA SER A 114 -22.49 6.35 5.68
C SER A 114 -22.31 7.86 5.68
N GLY A 115 -23.14 8.54 4.90
CA GLY A 115 -23.27 9.98 4.95
C GLY A 115 -23.64 10.34 6.38
N HIS A 116 -22.67 10.88 7.11
CA HIS A 116 -22.97 11.71 8.26
C HIS A 116 -22.79 13.15 7.79
N PRO A 117 -23.87 13.85 7.41
CA PRO A 117 -23.81 15.29 7.37
C PRO A 117 -23.64 15.76 8.82
N GLN A 118 -22.44 16.23 9.18
CA GLN A 118 -22.31 17.04 10.38
C GLN A 118 -23.02 18.36 10.08
N ALA A 119 -24.26 18.47 10.57
CA ALA A 119 -24.96 19.74 10.67
C ALA A 119 -24.21 20.59 11.69
N ILE A 120 -23.35 21.47 11.20
CA ILE A 120 -22.86 22.64 11.92
C ILE A 120 -24.05 23.59 12.08
N THR A 121 -24.76 23.46 13.20
CA THR A 121 -25.68 24.49 13.68
C THR A 121 -24.82 25.68 14.14
N MET A 122 -24.68 26.68 13.26
CA MET A 122 -24.28 28.02 13.67
C MET A 122 -25.50 28.67 14.34
N GLU A 123 -25.47 28.76 15.66
CA GLU A 123 -26.38 29.61 16.44
C GLU A 123 -26.07 31.09 16.14
N PRO A 124 -27.06 31.93 15.77
CA PRO A 124 -26.86 33.37 15.70
C PRO A 124 -27.10 33.98 17.08
N SER A 125 -26.03 34.39 17.76
CA SER A 125 -26.18 35.21 18.97
C SER A 125 -26.49 36.66 18.57
N VAL A 126 -27.76 37.02 18.70
CA VAL A 126 -28.28 38.39 18.62
C VAL A 126 -28.27 39.00 20.02
N ARG A 127 -27.41 40.00 20.24
CA ARG A 127 -27.68 41.33 20.86
C ARG A 127 -26.37 42.05 21.19
#